data_AF-A0A9W6U9F9-F1
#
_entry.id   AF-A0A9W6U9F9-F1
#
_cell.length_a   1.000
_cell.length_b   1.000
_cell.length_c   1.000
_cell.angle_alpha   90.00
_cell.angle_beta   90.00
_cell.angle_gamma   90.00
#
_symmetry.space_group_name_H-M   'P 1'
#
loop_
_entity.id
_entity.type
_entity.pdbx_description
1 polymer ?
#
loop_
_entity_poly.entity_id
_entity_poly.type
_entity_poly.pdbx_seq_one_letter_code
_entity_poly.pdbx_strand_id
1 'polypeptide(L)'
;MPLPDVLPLVQEEVRAKTLKVPVARQAVDSFFFHCAQQAEKGALKEKFRQEVLKYFDQELFLVEENTPFELGKTLNEAVFGSVIKLHLAKGDTEAAWMLINRLRRAVRGQDGERKDAPRLHFRTVSPLLEHECRHDQFSSAYSRWQQLKLHDVEWTSAMEDVLVQMVIACVKNDEQQLNEYTEMIETGESESHFHAQMASLLHDLQLTCREVSPANAQRLLHAFRDAGYTVGSVASDARMRNKCPSCGHALNKQGMSDLEREHMLKAIESRRSKVTPEKTVKEYLDPFREWLMLRHKNFQQQSLASKSKGGRPLHYVLDGPNIAYINQNFEAGTYRLDQVDAVARELQAQGHLVSITMPAAYLADKFVVRIRTKQFKAMRRQGMFVTRQRTPEEKAIVARWKDENMLFSCRTDFLSDDLFWLYASVLMGREGRVVTNDQGRDHVFALLNGYTSTSVAARSQKNGKMSAISGDPSISMDLVLRWKDMTTVNIEIKHEEIAYNAASNGDLATPIPIEYIRLLHPEPFSRVPQVTAPQHFHFPIAEHANQNEHPNQQNTQRKRTRWLCMHRNDETN
;
A
#
# COMPACT_ATOMS: atom_id res chain seq x y z
N MET A 1 7.02 -19.61 40.04
CA MET A 1 7.81 -19.12 41.18
C MET A 1 7.60 -17.61 41.28
N PRO A 2 7.56 -17.02 42.49
CA PRO A 2 7.57 -15.57 42.66
C PRO A 2 8.77 -14.92 41.95
N LEU A 3 8.59 -13.75 41.34
CA LEU A 3 9.66 -13.06 40.60
C LEU A 3 10.92 -12.77 41.44
N PRO A 4 10.82 -12.41 42.74
CA PRO A 4 12.01 -12.22 43.58
C PRO A 4 12.88 -13.48 43.71
N ASP A 5 12.28 -14.67 43.68
CA ASP A 5 13.01 -15.94 43.76
C ASP A 5 13.60 -16.34 42.40
N VAL A 6 13.06 -15.80 41.30
CA VAL A 6 13.52 -16.06 39.93
C VAL A 6 14.71 -15.19 39.56
N LEU A 7 14.80 -13.96 40.07
CA LEU A 7 15.89 -13.03 39.72
C LEU A 7 17.29 -13.61 39.98
N PRO A 8 17.60 -14.23 41.14
CA PRO A 8 18.90 -14.85 41.38
C PRO A 8 19.22 -15.98 40.40
N LEU A 9 18.21 -16.77 40.01
CA LEU A 9 18.38 -17.86 39.05
C LEU A 9 18.70 -17.33 37.65
N VAL A 10 18.06 -16.24 37.24
CA VAL A 10 18.36 -15.56 35.96
C VAL A 10 19.78 -14.98 36.00
N GLN A 11 20.18 -14.35 37.11
CA GLN A 11 21.53 -13.81 37.29
C GLN A 11 22.60 -14.91 37.20
N GLU A 12 22.38 -16.05 37.86
CA GLU A 12 23.28 -17.19 37.81
C GLU A 12 23.36 -17.79 36.40
N GLU A 13 22.23 -17.97 35.72
CA GLU A 13 22.17 -18.49 34.36
C GLU A 13 22.92 -17.58 33.37
N VAL A 14 22.77 -16.26 33.49
CA VAL A 14 23.49 -15.28 32.66
C VAL A 14 25.00 -15.32 32.94
N ARG A 15 25.41 -15.43 34.20
CA ARG A 15 26.84 -15.54 34.58
C ARG A 15 27.46 -16.86 34.12
N ALA A 16 26.72 -17.97 34.21
CA ALA A 16 27.22 -19.31 33.90
C ALA A 16 27.24 -19.59 32.39
N LYS A 17 26.18 -19.24 31.67
CA LYS A 17 26.01 -19.63 30.25
C LYS A 17 26.24 -18.48 29.27
N THR A 18 26.32 -17.24 29.75
CA THR A 18 26.38 -16.00 28.94
C THR A 18 25.15 -15.81 28.04
N LEU A 19 24.88 -14.56 27.66
CA LEU A 19 23.77 -14.25 26.74
C LEU A 19 24.00 -14.75 25.30
N LYS A 20 25.16 -15.35 25.00
CA LYS A 20 25.41 -16.01 23.70
C LYS A 20 24.50 -17.24 23.53
N VAL A 21 24.11 -17.91 24.62
CA VAL A 21 23.26 -19.10 24.60
C VAL A 21 21.78 -18.71 24.43
N PRO A 22 21.05 -19.26 23.44
CA PRO A 22 19.65 -18.91 23.19
C PRO A 22 18.71 -19.15 24.38
N VAL A 23 18.93 -20.24 25.13
CA VAL A 23 18.10 -20.59 26.30
C VAL A 23 18.22 -19.53 27.41
N ALA A 24 19.44 -19.05 27.68
CA ALA A 24 19.67 -17.98 28.65
C ALA A 24 18.96 -16.69 28.23
N ARG A 25 18.98 -16.34 26.92
CA ARG A 25 18.23 -15.19 26.40
C ARG A 25 16.72 -15.34 26.55
N GLN A 26 16.17 -16.52 26.27
CA GLN A 26 14.73 -16.79 26.46
C GLN A 26 14.29 -16.69 27.92
N ALA A 27 15.15 -17.12 28.85
CA ALA A 27 14.90 -16.98 30.29
C ALA A 27 14.84 -15.51 30.70
N VAL A 28 15.79 -14.69 30.23
CA VAL A 28 15.79 -13.23 30.45
C VAL A 28 14.55 -12.57 29.84
N ASP A 29 14.21 -12.88 28.58
CA ASP A 29 13.00 -12.36 27.92
C ASP A 29 11.73 -12.64 28.74
N SER A 30 11.57 -13.90 29.17
CA SER A 30 10.40 -14.34 29.93
C SER A 30 10.34 -13.66 31.30
N PHE A 31 11.48 -13.52 31.98
CA PHE A 31 11.56 -12.84 33.27
C PHE A 31 11.13 -11.37 33.15
N PHE A 32 11.73 -10.61 32.24
CA PHE A 32 11.41 -9.19 32.06
C PHE A 32 9.97 -8.99 31.57
N PHE A 33 9.45 -9.87 30.71
CA PHE A 33 8.05 -9.85 30.28
C PHE A 33 7.09 -9.96 31.48
N HIS A 34 7.33 -10.90 32.39
CA HIS A 34 6.50 -11.06 33.58
C HIS A 34 6.67 -9.92 34.59
N CYS A 35 7.88 -9.37 34.74
CA CYS A 35 8.09 -8.15 35.53
C CYS A 35 7.25 -6.98 34.98
N ALA A 36 7.29 -6.73 33.68
CA ALA A 36 6.51 -5.69 33.03
C ALA A 36 5.00 -5.90 33.24
N GLN A 37 4.51 -7.13 33.07
CA GLN A 37 3.09 -7.47 33.27
C GLN A 37 2.63 -7.25 34.72
N GLN A 38 3.46 -7.58 35.72
CA GLN A 38 3.14 -7.31 37.12
C GLN A 38 3.21 -5.82 37.46
N ALA A 39 4.14 -5.08 36.86
CA ALA A 39 4.25 -3.65 37.07
C ALA A 39 3.05 -2.87 36.49
N GLU A 40 2.60 -3.22 35.28
CA GLU A 40 1.39 -2.65 34.66
C GLU A 40 0.13 -2.89 35.52
N LYS A 41 0.05 -4.03 36.21
CA LYS A 41 -1.05 -4.37 37.14
C LYS A 41 -0.90 -3.78 38.55
N GLY A 42 0.18 -3.03 38.82
CA GLY A 42 0.49 -2.50 40.14
C GLY A 42 0.88 -3.56 41.19
N ALA A 43 1.13 -4.81 40.78
CA ALA A 43 1.45 -5.93 41.68
C ALA A 43 2.96 -6.04 42.00
N LEU A 44 3.82 -5.36 41.23
CA LEU A 44 5.27 -5.40 41.42
C LEU A 44 5.70 -4.40 42.52
N LYS A 45 6.38 -4.90 43.56
CA LYS A 45 6.92 -4.05 44.63
C LYS A 45 7.97 -3.08 44.10
N GLU A 46 7.92 -1.81 44.51
CA GLU A 46 8.81 -0.76 44.00
C GLU A 46 10.29 -1.04 44.23
N LYS A 47 10.66 -1.50 45.44
CA LYS A 47 12.04 -1.87 45.76
C LYS A 47 12.58 -2.93 44.79
N PHE A 48 11.76 -3.91 44.46
CA PHE A 48 12.13 -4.99 43.54
C PHE A 48 12.18 -4.50 42.08
N ARG A 49 11.28 -3.61 41.67
CA ARG A 49 11.33 -2.95 40.35
C ARG A 49 12.66 -2.23 40.16
N GLN A 50 13.09 -1.44 41.14
CA GLN A 50 14.36 -0.71 41.09
C GLN A 50 15.57 -1.65 41.03
N GLU A 51 15.52 -2.77 41.77
CA GLU A 51 16.55 -3.81 41.70
C GLU A 51 16.66 -4.44 40.30
N VAL A 52 15.52 -4.75 39.67
CA VAL A 52 15.47 -5.29 38.30
C VAL A 52 15.99 -4.28 37.27
N LEU A 53 15.60 -3.00 37.38
CA LEU A 53 16.09 -1.93 36.50
C LEU A 53 17.60 -1.72 36.67
N LYS A 54 18.09 -1.70 37.91
CA LYS A 54 19.51 -1.59 38.22
C LYS A 54 20.31 -2.75 37.63
N TYR A 55 19.80 -3.98 37.77
CA TYR A 55 20.42 -5.16 37.17
C TYR A 55 20.49 -5.05 35.64
N PHE A 56 19.41 -4.57 34.99
CA PHE A 56 19.42 -4.35 33.56
C PHE A 56 20.50 -3.35 33.12
N ASP A 57 20.57 -2.18 33.78
CA ASP A 57 21.52 -1.12 33.39
C ASP A 57 22.97 -1.45 33.71
N GLN A 58 23.23 -2.16 34.80
CA GLN A 58 24.59 -2.39 35.31
C GLN A 58 25.21 -3.72 34.88
N GLU A 59 24.41 -4.73 34.56
CA GLU A 59 24.92 -6.07 34.22
C GLU A 59 24.47 -6.56 32.83
N LEU A 60 23.29 -6.16 32.32
CA LEU A 60 22.77 -6.69 31.04
C LEU A 60 23.03 -5.79 29.83
N PHE A 61 22.80 -4.48 29.96
CA PHE A 61 22.92 -3.52 28.86
C PHE A 61 24.15 -2.63 29.00
N LEU A 62 25.31 -3.28 29.01
CA LEU A 62 26.62 -2.65 28.95
C LEU A 62 27.05 -2.47 27.49
N VAL A 63 27.26 -1.23 27.09
CA VAL A 63 27.83 -0.89 25.78
C VAL A 63 29.30 -0.55 26.03
N GLU A 64 30.18 -1.51 25.82
CA GLU A 64 31.63 -1.29 25.96
C GLU A 64 32.18 -0.63 24.68
N GLU A 65 33.17 0.24 24.81
CA GLU A 65 33.77 0.94 23.65
C GLU A 65 34.44 -0.01 22.64
N ASN A 66 34.87 -1.19 23.10
CA ASN A 66 35.67 -2.14 22.31
C ASN A 66 34.90 -3.37 21.81
N THR A 67 33.63 -3.56 22.21
CA THR A 67 32.81 -4.68 21.70
C THR A 67 31.53 -4.17 21.02
N PRO A 68 31.28 -4.55 19.76
CA PRO A 68 30.08 -4.11 19.05
C PRO A 68 28.83 -4.74 19.65
N PHE A 69 27.84 -3.91 20.02
CA PHE A 69 26.53 -4.38 20.45
C PHE A 69 25.74 -4.91 19.24
N GLU A 70 25.36 -6.19 19.27
CA GLU A 70 24.56 -6.82 18.23
C GLU A 70 23.16 -7.17 18.75
N LEU A 71 22.15 -6.39 18.34
CA LEU A 71 20.75 -6.61 18.72
C LEU A 71 20.28 -8.01 18.30
N GLY A 72 19.67 -8.74 19.25
CA GLY A 72 19.25 -10.13 19.06
C GLY A 72 20.37 -11.17 19.19
N LYS A 73 21.60 -10.77 19.50
CA LYS A 73 22.71 -11.67 19.88
C LYS A 73 23.26 -11.33 21.26
N THR A 74 23.52 -10.06 21.54
CA THR A 74 23.91 -9.57 22.87
C THR A 74 22.70 -9.57 23.80
N LEU A 75 21.58 -9.00 23.35
CA LEU A 75 20.30 -9.02 24.06
C LEU A 75 19.16 -8.97 23.05
N ASN A 76 18.04 -9.64 23.35
CA ASN A 76 16.88 -9.62 22.49
C ASN A 76 16.11 -8.29 22.65
N GLU A 77 15.49 -7.82 21.56
CA GLU A 77 14.76 -6.55 21.57
C GLU A 77 13.54 -6.56 22.50
N ALA A 78 12.94 -7.73 22.72
CA ALA A 78 11.77 -7.89 23.60
C ALA A 78 12.04 -7.46 25.06
N VAL A 79 13.29 -7.61 25.53
CA VAL A 79 13.71 -7.15 26.87
C VAL A 79 13.56 -5.63 26.96
N PHE A 80 14.03 -4.89 25.95
CA PHE A 80 13.95 -3.42 25.94
C PHE A 80 12.50 -2.94 25.99
N GLY A 81 11.59 -3.56 25.22
CA GLY A 81 10.16 -3.24 25.30
C GLY A 81 9.58 -3.48 26.70
N SER A 82 10.04 -4.52 27.40
CA SER A 82 9.63 -4.84 28.77
C SER A 82 10.20 -3.85 29.80
N VAL A 83 11.47 -3.45 29.65
CA VAL A 83 12.11 -2.46 30.53
C VAL A 83 11.50 -1.07 30.35
N ILE A 84 11.17 -0.67 29.12
CA ILE A 84 10.42 0.55 28.84
C ILE A 84 9.09 0.53 29.63
N LYS A 85 8.31 -0.55 29.55
CA LYS A 85 7.09 -0.72 30.34
C LYS A 85 7.32 -0.64 31.85
N LEU A 86 8.46 -1.15 32.36
CA LEU A 86 8.83 -1.05 33.77
C LEU A 86 9.10 0.40 34.22
N HIS A 87 9.73 1.24 33.39
CA HIS A 87 9.87 2.67 33.67
C HIS A 87 8.50 3.36 33.66
N LEU A 88 7.69 3.09 32.63
CA LEU A 88 6.36 3.68 32.45
C LEU A 88 5.36 3.31 33.55
N ALA A 89 5.52 2.17 34.21
CA ALA A 89 4.67 1.78 35.34
C ALA A 89 4.71 2.77 36.52
N LYS A 90 5.72 3.65 36.59
CA LYS A 90 5.81 4.76 37.55
C LYS A 90 5.80 6.15 36.89
N GLY A 91 5.43 6.23 35.61
CA GLY A 91 5.39 7.49 34.87
C GLY A 91 6.76 8.06 34.51
N ASP A 92 7.83 7.27 34.58
CA ASP A 92 9.19 7.72 34.27
C ASP A 92 9.43 7.70 32.74
N THR A 93 8.79 8.63 32.04
CA THR A 93 8.82 8.75 30.57
C THR A 93 10.19 9.17 30.05
N GLU A 94 10.96 9.93 30.83
CA GLU A 94 12.32 10.36 30.47
C GLU A 94 13.30 9.19 30.52
N ALA A 95 13.28 8.36 31.57
CA ALA A 95 14.15 7.19 31.61
C ALA A 95 13.82 6.19 30.49
N ALA A 96 12.54 5.99 30.18
CA ALA A 96 12.12 5.19 29.03
C ALA A 96 12.66 5.74 27.70
N TRP A 97 12.61 7.07 27.51
CA TRP A 97 13.15 7.72 26.31
C TRP A 97 14.68 7.66 26.24
N MET A 98 15.37 7.86 27.37
CA MET A 98 16.83 7.70 27.47
C MET A 98 17.26 6.27 27.09
N LEU A 99 16.52 5.26 27.51
CA LEU A 99 16.79 3.87 27.12
C LEU A 99 16.66 3.66 25.61
N ILE A 100 15.60 4.19 24.98
CA ILE A 100 15.44 4.14 23.52
C ILE A 100 16.62 4.80 22.82
N ASN A 101 17.05 5.99 23.27
CA ASN A 101 18.19 6.69 22.68
C ASN A 101 19.53 5.98 22.92
N ARG A 102 19.72 5.33 24.08
CA ARG A 102 20.88 4.46 24.33
C ARG A 102 20.89 3.26 23.38
N LEU A 103 19.74 2.61 23.18
CA LEU A 103 19.60 1.51 22.24
C LEU A 103 19.88 1.95 20.79
N ARG A 104 19.33 3.09 20.37
CA ARG A 104 19.58 3.67 19.04
C ARG A 104 21.07 3.90 18.79
N ARG A 105 21.77 4.50 19.75
CA ARG A 105 23.22 4.73 19.68
C ARG A 105 24.00 3.43 19.64
N ALA A 106 23.64 2.45 20.47
CA ALA A 106 24.29 1.14 20.50
C ALA A 106 24.16 0.38 19.17
N VAL A 107 23.00 0.49 18.51
CA VAL A 107 22.73 -0.19 17.24
C VAL A 107 23.36 0.52 16.03
N ARG A 108 23.38 1.85 16.02
CA ARG A 108 23.89 2.65 14.88
C ARG A 108 25.39 2.94 14.94
N GLY A 109 26.02 2.87 16.11
CA GLY A 109 27.38 3.35 16.34
C GLY A 109 27.45 4.87 16.52
N GLN A 110 28.60 5.39 17.00
CA GLN A 110 28.78 6.82 17.32
C GLN A 110 28.71 7.75 16.09
N ASP A 111 29.03 7.25 14.89
CA ASP A 111 29.13 8.07 13.66
C ASP A 111 27.86 8.16 12.79
N GLY A 112 26.71 7.65 13.24
CA GLY A 112 25.40 7.94 12.63
C GLY A 112 25.14 7.51 11.16
N GLU A 113 26.15 7.04 10.43
CA GLU A 113 26.09 6.83 8.97
C GLU A 113 26.19 5.36 8.51
N ARG A 114 25.88 4.38 9.37
CA ARG A 114 25.61 3.03 8.85
C ARG A 114 24.25 3.04 8.14
N LYS A 115 24.27 3.23 6.82
CA LYS A 115 23.08 3.13 5.93
C LYS A 115 22.25 1.85 6.13
N ASP A 116 22.85 0.80 6.72
CA ASP A 116 22.24 -0.52 6.94
C ASP A 116 22.03 -0.88 8.42
N ALA A 117 22.01 0.10 9.34
CA ALA A 117 21.73 -0.19 10.75
C ALA A 117 20.30 -0.77 10.93
N PRO A 118 20.13 -1.86 11.72
CA PRO A 118 18.81 -2.48 11.87
C PRO A 118 17.84 -1.50 12.56
N ARG A 119 16.65 -1.37 11.98
CA ARG A 119 15.56 -0.57 12.55
C ARG A 119 14.96 -1.28 13.75
N LEU A 120 14.48 -0.50 14.70
CA LEU A 120 13.75 -1.02 15.86
C LEU A 120 12.34 -1.42 15.44
N HIS A 121 11.80 -2.46 16.06
CA HIS A 121 10.41 -2.82 15.90
C HIS A 121 9.54 -1.78 16.60
N PHE A 122 8.41 -1.43 15.98
CA PHE A 122 7.48 -0.46 16.56
C PHE A 122 7.00 -0.86 17.96
N ARG A 123 6.75 -2.15 18.20
CA ARG A 123 6.34 -2.70 19.51
C ARG A 123 7.29 -2.37 20.67
N THR A 124 8.54 -2.02 20.36
CA THR A 124 9.56 -1.67 21.36
C THR A 124 9.38 -0.22 21.80
N VAL A 125 9.08 0.68 20.88
CA VAL A 125 8.94 2.13 21.14
C VAL A 125 7.50 2.57 21.39
N SER A 126 6.52 1.82 20.88
CA SER A 126 5.09 2.15 20.96
C SER A 126 4.55 2.30 22.40
N PRO A 127 5.00 1.53 23.41
CA PRO A 127 4.47 1.68 24.77
C PRO A 127 4.69 3.08 25.35
N LEU A 128 5.81 3.74 24.99
CA LEU A 128 6.10 5.11 25.42
C LEU A 128 5.09 6.09 24.82
N LEU A 129 4.91 6.05 23.50
CA LEU A 129 3.98 6.94 22.79
C LEU A 129 2.55 6.75 23.29
N GLU A 130 2.12 5.50 23.48
CA GLU A 130 0.81 5.21 24.04
C GLU A 130 0.65 5.72 25.47
N HIS A 131 1.67 5.58 26.31
CA HIS A 131 1.63 6.07 27.68
C HIS A 131 1.51 7.59 27.71
N GLU A 132 2.33 8.31 26.96
CA GLU A 132 2.26 9.77 26.88
C GLU A 132 0.90 10.26 26.36
N CYS A 133 0.37 9.63 25.32
CA CYS A 133 -0.95 9.96 24.78
C CYS A 133 -2.12 9.65 25.74
N ARG A 134 -1.95 8.72 26.69
CA ARG A 134 -2.96 8.41 27.72
C ARG A 134 -2.92 9.36 28.93
N HIS A 135 -1.81 10.08 29.11
CA HIS A 135 -1.59 11.01 30.22
C HIS A 135 -1.52 12.47 29.73
N ASP A 136 -2.20 12.77 28.61
CA ASP A 136 -2.34 14.11 28.03
C ASP A 136 -0.98 14.80 27.71
N GLN A 137 0.06 14.02 27.43
CA GLN A 137 1.39 14.51 27.03
C GLN A 137 1.58 14.48 25.50
N PHE A 138 0.63 15.03 24.76
CA PHE A 138 0.62 14.94 23.29
C PHE A 138 1.87 15.56 22.63
N SER A 139 2.29 16.75 23.05
CA SER A 139 3.44 17.45 22.46
C SER A 139 4.73 16.63 22.56
N SER A 140 4.94 15.95 23.69
CA SER A 140 6.09 15.05 23.88
C SER A 140 5.99 13.83 22.96
N ALA A 141 4.82 13.16 22.96
CA ALA A 141 4.58 11.99 22.12
C ALA A 141 4.77 12.31 20.63
N TYR A 142 4.23 13.44 20.17
CA TYR A 142 4.35 13.90 18.79
C TYR A 142 5.81 14.16 18.42
N SER A 143 6.55 14.94 19.23
CA SER A 143 7.97 15.21 18.99
C SER A 143 8.81 13.92 18.91
N ARG A 144 8.59 12.98 19.83
CA ARG A 144 9.27 11.69 19.86
C ARG A 144 8.92 10.83 18.65
N TRP A 145 7.66 10.82 18.23
CA TRP A 145 7.24 10.13 17.01
C TRP A 145 7.87 10.71 15.75
N GLN A 146 7.93 12.04 15.61
CA GLN A 146 8.60 12.70 14.48
C GLN A 146 10.08 12.29 14.40
N GLN A 147 10.76 12.14 15.54
CA GLN A 147 12.15 11.65 15.58
C GLN A 147 12.27 10.18 15.19
N LEU A 148 11.34 9.33 15.63
CA LEU A 148 11.38 7.88 15.39
C LEU A 148 11.04 7.50 13.94
N LYS A 149 10.03 8.15 13.34
CA LYS A 149 9.45 7.73 12.05
C LYS A 149 10.39 7.89 10.85
N LEU A 150 11.36 8.79 10.93
CA LEU A 150 12.26 9.09 9.81
C LEU A 150 13.23 7.94 9.52
N HIS A 151 13.80 7.34 10.56
CA HIS A 151 14.89 6.38 10.39
C HIS A 151 14.86 5.18 11.32
N ASP A 152 14.06 5.18 12.40
CA ASP A 152 14.24 4.21 13.49
C ASP A 152 13.23 3.08 13.50
N VAL A 153 12.13 3.18 12.74
CA VAL A 153 11.06 2.18 12.75
C VAL A 153 10.66 1.76 11.34
N GLU A 154 10.31 0.49 11.19
CA GLU A 154 9.66 -0.04 9.98
C GLU A 154 8.15 0.17 10.03
N TRP A 155 7.57 0.72 8.96
CA TRP A 155 6.12 0.86 8.83
C TRP A 155 5.44 -0.50 8.80
N THR A 156 4.48 -0.71 9.71
CA THR A 156 3.72 -1.97 9.81
C THR A 156 2.27 -1.68 10.19
N SER A 157 1.31 -2.51 9.76
CA SER A 157 -0.10 -2.31 10.12
C SER A 157 -0.39 -2.41 11.62
N ALA A 158 0.52 -2.99 12.41
CA ALA A 158 0.45 -2.99 13.87
C ALA A 158 0.56 -1.57 14.49
N MET A 159 0.94 -0.56 13.71
CA MET A 159 1.01 0.84 14.18
C MET A 159 -0.36 1.51 14.29
N GLU A 160 -1.42 0.94 13.70
CA GLU A 160 -2.73 1.61 13.57
C GLU A 160 -3.25 2.10 14.92
N ASP A 161 -3.27 1.23 15.94
CA ASP A 161 -3.86 1.53 17.24
C ASP A 161 -3.21 2.73 17.95
N VAL A 162 -1.90 2.88 17.76
CA VAL A 162 -1.08 3.92 18.40
C VAL A 162 -1.17 5.21 17.63
N LEU A 163 -1.12 5.17 16.29
CA LEU A 163 -1.33 6.36 15.46
C LEU A 163 -2.75 6.91 15.64
N VAL A 164 -3.76 6.04 15.75
CA VAL A 164 -5.14 6.45 16.11
C VAL A 164 -5.17 7.06 17.50
N GLN A 165 -4.46 6.50 18.49
CA GLN A 165 -4.37 7.09 19.83
C GLN A 165 -3.69 8.47 19.79
N MET A 166 -2.67 8.67 18.96
CA MET A 166 -2.02 9.96 18.75
C MET A 166 -2.95 10.98 18.10
N VAL A 167 -3.75 10.57 17.11
CA VAL A 167 -4.81 11.42 16.52
C VAL A 167 -5.81 11.85 17.59
N ILE A 168 -6.26 10.91 18.44
CA ILE A 168 -7.16 11.21 19.56
C ILE A 168 -6.52 12.19 20.55
N ALA A 169 -5.25 11.99 20.92
CA ALA A 169 -4.53 12.87 21.82
C ALA A 169 -4.31 14.27 21.21
N CYS A 170 -4.09 14.36 19.89
CA CYS A 170 -3.98 15.62 19.16
C CYS A 170 -5.27 16.45 19.29
N VAL A 171 -6.43 15.82 19.07
CA VAL A 171 -7.74 16.49 19.19
C VAL A 171 -8.02 16.93 20.63
N LYS A 172 -7.72 16.10 21.63
CA LYS A 172 -7.89 16.45 23.04
C LYS A 172 -6.99 17.61 23.47
N ASN A 173 -5.75 17.63 22.99
CA ASN A 173 -4.82 18.71 23.29
C ASN A 173 -5.28 20.04 22.68
N ASP A 174 -5.82 20.03 21.45
CA ASP A 174 -6.41 21.21 20.83
C ASP A 174 -7.60 21.76 21.66
N GLU A 175 -8.48 20.88 22.12
CA GLU A 175 -9.59 21.24 23.01
C GLU A 175 -9.11 21.85 24.35
N GLN A 176 -8.10 21.25 24.98
CA GLN A 176 -7.52 21.80 26.21
C GLN A 176 -6.92 23.18 25.99
N GLN A 177 -6.18 23.38 24.89
CA GLN A 177 -5.62 24.69 24.54
C GLN A 177 -6.72 25.72 24.26
N LEU A 178 -7.80 25.36 23.56
CA LEU A 178 -8.93 26.27 23.33
C LEU A 178 -9.59 26.70 24.65
N ASN A 179 -9.76 25.79 25.60
CA ASN A 179 -10.36 26.06 26.91
C ASN A 179 -9.44 26.87 27.84
N GLU A 180 -8.12 26.67 27.78
CA GLU A 180 -7.14 27.44 28.58
C GLU A 180 -6.94 28.87 28.05
N TYR A 181 -7.08 29.08 26.74
CA TYR A 181 -6.90 30.40 26.10
C TYR A 181 -8.18 31.21 25.94
N THR A 182 -9.34 30.73 26.40
CA THR A 182 -10.60 31.52 26.38
C THR A 182 -10.55 32.79 27.26
N GLU A 183 -9.45 33.03 27.99
CA GLU A 183 -9.20 34.28 28.74
C GLU A 183 -8.35 35.34 27.99
N MET A 184 -7.78 35.07 26.80
CA MET A 184 -7.05 36.08 26.00
C MET A 184 -7.16 35.88 24.47
N ILE A 185 -7.30 37.02 23.77
CA ILE A 185 -7.59 37.23 22.35
C ILE A 185 -6.87 36.27 21.37
N GLU A 186 -7.67 35.74 20.44
CA GLU A 186 -7.33 34.87 19.30
C GLU A 186 -6.10 35.32 18.51
N THR A 187 -5.04 34.52 18.54
CA THR A 187 -3.96 34.55 17.54
C THR A 187 -4.09 33.33 16.63
N GLY A 188 -4.30 33.55 15.32
CA GLY A 188 -4.49 32.52 14.29
C GLY A 188 -3.30 31.56 14.03
N GLU A 189 -2.30 31.53 14.91
CA GLU A 189 -1.15 30.61 14.83
C GLU A 189 -1.49 29.21 15.37
N SER A 190 -2.41 29.10 16.34
CA SER A 190 -2.76 27.82 16.98
C SER A 190 -3.47 26.84 16.02
N GLU A 191 -4.48 27.33 15.28
CA GLU A 191 -5.22 26.49 14.31
C GLU A 191 -4.33 25.97 13.18
N SER A 192 -3.37 26.79 12.73
CA SER A 192 -2.38 26.40 11.73
C SER A 192 -1.48 25.26 12.23
N HIS A 193 -1.09 25.31 13.50
CA HIS A 193 -0.25 24.29 14.12
C HIS A 193 -1.01 22.96 14.31
N PHE A 194 -2.23 23.00 14.86
CA PHE A 194 -3.09 21.81 14.97
C PHE A 194 -3.32 21.15 13.61
N HIS A 195 -3.69 21.95 12.60
CA HIS A 195 -3.92 21.45 11.26
C HIS A 195 -2.68 20.75 10.68
N ALA A 196 -1.49 21.34 10.84
CA ALA A 196 -0.24 20.74 10.37
C ALA A 196 0.08 19.42 11.08
N GLN A 197 -0.13 19.35 12.40
CA GLN A 197 0.06 18.12 13.18
C GLN A 197 -0.92 17.03 12.76
N MET A 198 -2.20 17.37 12.60
CA MET A 198 -3.24 16.45 12.16
C MET A 198 -2.98 15.94 10.74
N ALA A 199 -2.58 16.82 9.81
CA ALA A 199 -2.20 16.43 8.46
C ALA A 199 -1.01 15.46 8.46
N SER A 200 0.01 15.71 9.29
CA SER A 200 1.16 14.82 9.48
C SER A 200 0.74 13.45 10.04
N LEU A 201 -0.10 13.42 11.07
CA LEU A 201 -0.57 12.16 11.68
C LEU A 201 -1.47 11.35 10.74
N LEU A 202 -2.37 11.99 10.00
CA LEU A 202 -3.19 11.27 9.01
C LEU A 202 -2.36 10.78 7.82
N HIS A 203 -1.32 11.53 7.44
CA HIS A 203 -0.33 11.07 6.47
C HIS A 203 0.46 9.85 6.98
N ASP A 204 0.82 9.81 8.26
CA ASP A 204 1.47 8.65 8.85
C ASP A 204 0.51 7.45 8.96
N LEU A 205 -0.75 7.70 9.31
CA LEU A 205 -1.79 6.68 9.44
C LEU A 205 -2.09 6.01 8.11
N GLN A 206 -2.19 6.74 7.00
CA GLN A 206 -2.43 6.16 5.67
C GLN A 206 -1.30 5.24 5.18
N LEU A 207 -0.05 5.44 5.64
CA LEU A 207 1.08 4.54 5.33
C LEU A 207 0.96 3.21 6.07
N THR A 208 0.21 3.20 7.18
CA THR A 208 -0.02 2.04 8.05
C THR A 208 -1.29 1.30 7.67
N CYS A 209 -2.39 2.02 7.47
CA CYS A 209 -3.68 1.48 7.08
C CYS A 209 -4.41 2.43 6.12
N ARG A 210 -4.94 1.88 5.02
CA ARG A 210 -5.79 2.66 4.10
C ARG A 210 -7.21 2.83 4.63
N GLU A 211 -7.66 1.91 5.48
CA GLU A 211 -8.97 1.96 6.13
C GLU A 211 -8.79 1.65 7.61
N VAL A 212 -9.41 2.43 8.48
CA VAL A 212 -9.34 2.20 9.92
C VAL A 212 -10.23 1.03 10.31
N SER A 213 -9.78 0.23 11.27
CA SER A 213 -10.57 -0.86 11.83
C SER A 213 -11.86 -0.34 12.48
N PRO A 214 -12.94 -1.15 12.52
CA PRO A 214 -14.19 -0.76 13.18
C PRO A 214 -14.01 -0.32 14.64
N ALA A 215 -13.09 -0.96 15.39
CA ALA A 215 -12.80 -0.61 16.78
C ALA A 215 -12.16 0.78 16.88
N ASN A 216 -11.20 1.10 16.02
CA ASN A 216 -10.56 2.41 15.98
C ASN A 216 -11.48 3.50 15.44
N ALA A 217 -12.32 3.19 14.45
CA ALA A 217 -13.37 4.10 13.99
C ALA A 217 -14.31 4.50 15.14
N GLN A 218 -14.67 3.54 16.00
CA GLN A 218 -15.50 3.81 17.18
C GLN A 218 -14.76 4.68 18.21
N ARG A 219 -13.47 4.44 18.46
CA ARG A 219 -12.65 5.27 19.36
C ARG A 219 -12.55 6.72 18.86
N LEU A 220 -12.27 6.89 17.56
CA LEU A 220 -12.23 8.21 16.92
C LEU A 220 -13.60 8.91 17.04
N LEU A 221 -14.70 8.21 16.73
CA LEU A 221 -16.04 8.77 16.82
C LEU A 221 -16.34 9.35 18.21
N HIS A 222 -16.00 8.66 19.30
CA HIS A 222 -16.20 9.17 20.65
C HIS A 222 -15.28 10.37 20.93
N ALA A 223 -13.98 10.24 20.67
CA ALA A 223 -13.02 11.30 20.94
C ALA A 223 -13.36 12.62 20.24
N PHE A 224 -13.77 12.57 18.98
CA PHE A 224 -14.14 13.77 18.23
C PHE A 224 -15.48 14.36 18.72
N ARG A 225 -16.45 13.53 19.14
CA ARG A 225 -17.70 14.03 19.74
C ARG A 225 -17.47 14.69 21.08
N ASP A 226 -16.62 14.08 21.92
CA ASP A 226 -16.25 14.62 23.22
C ASP A 226 -15.59 16.00 23.03
N ALA A 227 -14.73 16.13 22.01
CA ALA A 227 -14.14 17.41 21.59
C ALA A 227 -15.06 18.30 20.75
N GLY A 228 -16.39 18.13 20.80
CA GLY A 228 -17.34 19.05 20.17
C GLY A 228 -17.43 19.03 18.64
N TYR A 229 -16.86 18.06 17.95
CA TYR A 229 -17.04 17.91 16.50
C TYR A 229 -18.41 17.30 16.17
N THR A 230 -18.99 17.75 15.06
CA THR A 230 -20.09 17.04 14.41
C THR A 230 -19.53 15.79 13.72
N VAL A 231 -20.05 14.62 14.07
CA VAL A 231 -19.58 13.34 13.53
C VAL A 231 -20.70 12.64 12.75
N GLY A 232 -20.53 12.55 11.44
CA GLY A 232 -21.43 11.86 10.50
C GLY A 232 -20.86 10.53 10.01
N SER A 233 -21.73 9.56 9.70
CA SER A 233 -21.34 8.30 9.05
C SER A 233 -21.95 8.22 7.65
N VAL A 234 -21.11 7.92 6.65
CA VAL A 234 -21.55 7.76 5.26
C VAL A 234 -21.47 6.27 4.89
N ALA A 235 -22.59 5.74 4.39
CA ALA A 235 -22.81 4.30 4.24
C ALA A 235 -22.23 3.68 2.95
N SER A 236 -21.68 4.47 2.02
CA SER A 236 -21.12 3.95 0.76
C SER A 236 -20.25 4.97 0.02
N ASP A 237 -19.25 4.50 -0.72
CA ASP A 237 -18.44 5.31 -1.65
C ASP A 237 -19.29 5.99 -2.73
N ALA A 238 -20.31 5.30 -3.24
CA ALA A 238 -21.24 5.86 -4.23
C ALA A 238 -21.95 7.15 -3.76
N ARG A 239 -22.09 7.33 -2.43
CA ARG A 239 -22.66 8.55 -1.83
C ARG A 239 -21.61 9.63 -1.60
N MET A 240 -20.34 9.27 -1.49
CA MET A 240 -19.22 10.20 -1.31
C MET A 240 -18.89 10.99 -2.59
N ARG A 241 -19.31 10.53 -3.78
CA ARG A 241 -19.08 11.19 -5.10
C ARG A 241 -17.72 11.89 -5.14
N ASN A 242 -17.62 13.17 -5.47
CA ASN A 242 -16.40 13.97 -5.29
C ASN A 242 -16.42 14.83 -4.01
N LYS A 243 -17.54 14.83 -3.27
CA LYS A 243 -17.78 15.67 -2.09
C LYS A 243 -18.48 14.86 -1.01
N CYS A 244 -17.98 14.98 0.21
CA CYS A 244 -18.59 14.35 1.36
C CYS A 244 -20.05 14.84 1.54
N PRO A 245 -21.05 13.94 1.60
CA PRO A 245 -22.44 14.34 1.78
C PRO A 245 -22.74 14.83 3.21
N SER A 246 -21.83 14.59 4.17
CA SER A 246 -21.99 15.06 5.56
C SER A 246 -21.58 16.52 5.71
N CYS A 247 -20.42 16.91 5.17
CA CYS A 247 -19.85 18.24 5.38
C CYS A 247 -19.68 19.07 4.10
N GLY A 248 -20.07 18.54 2.94
CA GLY A 248 -19.99 19.21 1.63
C GLY A 248 -18.58 19.35 1.02
N HIS A 249 -17.53 19.04 1.77
CA HIS A 249 -16.14 19.23 1.34
C HIS A 249 -15.68 18.20 0.30
N ALA A 250 -14.84 18.65 -0.63
CA ALA A 250 -14.25 17.78 -1.63
C ALA A 250 -13.24 16.81 -0.98
N LEU A 251 -13.28 15.55 -1.41
CA LEU A 251 -12.33 14.54 -0.97
C LEU A 251 -11.08 14.56 -1.86
N ASN A 252 -9.95 14.20 -1.27
CA ASN A 252 -8.65 14.22 -1.93
C ASN A 252 -8.42 12.91 -2.71
N LYS A 253 -7.99 13.04 -3.97
CA LYS A 253 -7.39 11.94 -4.73
C LYS A 253 -5.88 11.99 -4.57
N GLN A 254 -5.31 10.93 -4.00
CA GLN A 254 -3.86 10.80 -3.95
C GLN A 254 -3.34 10.51 -5.36
N GLY A 255 -2.36 11.31 -5.77
CA GLY A 255 -1.62 11.07 -7.01
C GLY A 255 -0.24 10.51 -6.73
N MET A 256 0.54 10.49 -7.81
CA MET A 256 1.98 10.28 -7.80
C MET A 256 2.66 11.62 -8.09
N SER A 257 3.72 11.94 -7.34
CA SER A 257 4.57 13.10 -7.68
C SER A 257 5.43 12.79 -8.91
N ASP A 258 5.99 13.83 -9.54
CA ASP A 258 6.89 13.61 -10.68
C ASP A 258 8.15 12.84 -10.31
N LEU A 259 8.69 13.04 -9.11
CA LEU A 259 9.83 12.29 -8.60
C LEU A 259 9.48 10.81 -8.39
N GLU A 260 8.31 10.52 -7.82
CA GLU A 260 7.83 9.14 -7.65
C GLU A 260 7.58 8.46 -9.00
N ARG A 261 7.09 9.21 -9.99
CA ARG A 261 6.88 8.74 -11.36
C ARG A 261 8.19 8.39 -12.03
N GLU A 262 9.19 9.27 -11.95
CA GLU A 262 10.54 9.00 -12.46
C GLU A 262 11.15 7.78 -11.78
N HIS A 263 10.97 7.66 -10.46
CA HIS A 263 11.43 6.51 -9.69
C HIS A 263 10.79 5.20 -10.17
N MET A 264 9.47 5.17 -10.40
CA MET A 264 8.78 4.01 -10.95
C MET A 264 9.23 3.67 -12.37
N LEU A 265 9.38 4.68 -13.25
CA LEU A 265 9.89 4.47 -14.60
C LEU A 265 11.29 3.84 -14.58
N LYS A 266 12.19 4.38 -13.75
CA LYS A 266 13.54 3.85 -13.58
C LYS A 266 13.53 2.39 -13.10
N ALA A 267 12.66 2.05 -12.16
CA ALA A 267 12.51 0.67 -11.65
C ALA A 267 11.93 -0.32 -12.67
N ILE A 268 11.15 0.16 -13.66
CA ILE A 268 10.68 -0.66 -14.77
C ILE A 268 11.78 -0.81 -15.83
N GLU A 269 12.41 0.30 -16.20
CA GLU A 269 13.41 0.40 -17.27
C GLU A 269 14.74 -0.30 -16.93
N SER A 270 15.13 -0.34 -15.66
CA SER A 270 16.38 -0.99 -15.20
C SER A 270 16.34 -2.53 -15.24
N ARG A 271 15.17 -3.13 -15.46
CA ARG A 271 15.00 -4.58 -15.53
C ARG A 271 15.81 -5.15 -16.68
N ARG A 272 16.36 -6.35 -16.50
CA ARG A 272 17.04 -7.09 -17.58
C ARG A 272 16.06 -8.04 -18.27
N SER A 273 16.08 -8.07 -19.60
CA SER A 273 15.37 -9.10 -20.35
C SER A 273 15.98 -10.48 -20.08
N LYS A 274 15.16 -11.53 -20.19
CA LYS A 274 15.60 -12.93 -20.07
C LYS A 274 16.25 -13.48 -21.37
N VAL A 275 16.40 -12.63 -22.39
CA VAL A 275 16.92 -13.02 -23.71
C VAL A 275 18.35 -12.54 -23.87
N THR A 276 19.19 -13.39 -24.47
CA THR A 276 20.60 -13.14 -24.75
C THR A 276 20.78 -12.42 -26.10
N PRO A 277 21.63 -11.39 -26.22
CA PRO A 277 22.41 -10.73 -25.17
C PRO A 277 21.50 -9.97 -24.20
N GLU A 278 21.86 -9.96 -22.91
CA GLU A 278 21.09 -9.27 -21.88
C GLU A 278 21.02 -7.77 -22.16
N LYS A 279 19.88 -7.34 -22.68
CA LYS A 279 19.54 -5.93 -22.86
C LYS A 279 18.63 -5.45 -21.74
N THR A 280 18.66 -4.15 -21.50
CA THR A 280 17.71 -3.52 -20.58
C THR A 280 16.31 -3.54 -21.18
N VAL A 281 15.30 -3.64 -20.33
CA VAL A 281 13.89 -3.55 -20.73
C VAL A 281 13.60 -2.21 -21.42
N LYS A 282 14.31 -1.15 -21.02
CA LYS A 282 14.26 0.17 -21.66
C LYS A 282 14.41 0.11 -23.19
N GLU A 283 15.47 -0.53 -23.68
CA GLU A 283 15.74 -0.61 -25.13
C GLU A 283 14.58 -1.23 -25.92
N TYR A 284 13.83 -2.15 -25.30
CA TYR A 284 12.68 -2.80 -25.91
C TYR A 284 11.39 -1.99 -25.79
N LEU A 285 11.29 -1.13 -24.77
CA LEU A 285 10.14 -0.25 -24.54
C LEU A 285 10.27 1.09 -25.27
N ASP A 286 11.48 1.53 -25.66
CA ASP A 286 11.69 2.82 -26.32
C ASP A 286 10.82 3.03 -27.57
N PRO A 287 10.68 2.06 -28.52
CA PRO A 287 9.78 2.23 -29.66
C PRO A 287 8.31 2.41 -29.26
N PHE A 288 7.89 1.73 -28.19
CA PHE A 288 6.54 1.88 -27.64
C PHE A 288 6.36 3.25 -26.96
N ARG A 289 7.36 3.69 -26.20
CA ARG A 289 7.40 5.00 -25.55
C ARG A 289 7.23 6.12 -26.56
N GLU A 290 8.03 6.11 -27.61
CA GLU A 290 8.02 7.12 -28.67
C GLU A 290 6.66 7.17 -29.37
N TRP A 291 6.14 6.01 -29.78
CA TRP A 291 4.84 5.90 -30.42
C TRP A 291 3.70 6.40 -29.51
N LEU A 292 3.66 5.96 -28.26
CA LEU A 292 2.59 6.31 -27.32
C LEU A 292 2.63 7.81 -26.97
N MET A 293 3.82 8.35 -26.71
CA MET A 293 3.97 9.75 -26.33
C MET A 293 3.74 10.70 -27.50
N LEU A 294 4.07 10.31 -28.73
CA LEU A 294 3.72 11.09 -29.92
C LEU A 294 2.19 11.21 -30.06
N ARG A 295 1.47 10.08 -29.95
CA ARG A 295 0.00 10.07 -29.97
C ARG A 295 -0.58 10.92 -28.84
N HIS A 296 -0.04 10.76 -27.63
CA HIS A 296 -0.50 11.50 -26.45
C HIS A 296 -0.31 13.01 -26.59
N LYS A 297 0.88 13.46 -27.01
CA LYS A 297 1.18 14.90 -27.20
C LYS A 297 0.30 15.52 -28.27
N ASN A 298 0.12 14.84 -29.40
CA ASN A 298 -0.75 15.33 -30.48
C ASN A 298 -2.20 15.49 -30.00
N PHE A 299 -2.70 14.52 -29.24
CA PHE A 299 -4.04 14.59 -28.65
C PHE A 299 -4.19 15.71 -27.62
N GLN A 300 -3.18 15.92 -26.77
CA GLN A 300 -3.22 17.03 -25.80
C GLN A 300 -3.28 18.40 -26.48
N GLN A 301 -2.50 18.61 -27.54
CA GLN A 301 -2.52 19.83 -28.32
C GLN A 301 -3.90 20.08 -28.95
N GLN A 302 -4.52 19.02 -29.49
CA GLN A 302 -5.86 19.10 -30.08
C GLN A 302 -6.95 19.31 -29.02
N SER A 303 -6.86 18.65 -27.86
CA SER A 303 -7.85 18.76 -26.79
C SER A 303 -7.81 20.12 -26.09
N LEU A 304 -6.65 20.78 -25.98
CA LEU A 304 -6.56 22.14 -25.42
C LEU A 304 -7.26 23.19 -26.31
N ALA A 305 -7.36 22.94 -27.61
CA ALA A 305 -8.05 23.82 -28.55
C ALA A 305 -9.58 23.67 -28.50
N SER A 306 -10.11 22.55 -27.95
CA SER A 306 -11.53 22.25 -27.89
C SER A 306 -12.09 22.51 -26.49
N LYS A 307 -12.83 23.62 -26.31
CA LYS A 307 -13.60 23.90 -25.07
C LYS A 307 -14.85 23.00 -25.02
N SER A 308 -14.70 21.70 -24.75
CA SER A 308 -15.87 20.82 -24.57
C SER A 308 -16.46 20.96 -23.15
N LYS A 309 -17.80 20.86 -23.07
CA LYS A 309 -18.59 20.93 -21.83
C LYS A 309 -18.63 19.61 -21.04
N GLY A 310 -18.07 18.53 -21.59
CA GLY A 310 -17.83 17.26 -20.90
C GLY A 310 -16.40 17.22 -20.41
N GLY A 311 -16.13 16.61 -19.25
CA GLY A 311 -14.81 16.64 -18.59
C GLY A 311 -13.61 16.33 -19.50
N ARG A 312 -12.40 16.71 -19.04
CA ARG A 312 -11.17 16.65 -19.85
C ARG A 312 -10.98 15.25 -20.46
N PRO A 313 -10.93 15.12 -21.80
CA PRO A 313 -10.64 13.86 -22.47
C PRO A 313 -9.31 13.24 -22.00
N LEU A 314 -9.29 11.92 -21.83
CA LEU A 314 -8.12 11.16 -21.39
C LEU A 314 -7.58 10.26 -22.50
N HIS A 315 -6.35 9.78 -22.32
CA HIS A 315 -5.75 8.76 -23.17
C HIS A 315 -5.85 7.38 -22.51
N TYR A 316 -6.58 6.46 -23.11
CA TYR A 316 -6.74 5.09 -22.65
C TYR A 316 -5.79 4.15 -23.40
N VAL A 317 -5.11 3.29 -22.66
CA VAL A 317 -4.38 2.14 -23.21
C VAL A 317 -5.14 0.87 -22.86
N LEU A 318 -5.52 0.10 -23.87
CA LEU A 318 -6.24 -1.16 -23.71
C LEU A 318 -5.25 -2.31 -23.65
N ASP A 319 -5.30 -3.07 -22.55
CA ASP A 319 -4.65 -4.36 -22.43
C ASP A 319 -5.43 -5.39 -23.27
N GLY A 320 -5.06 -5.44 -24.55
CA GLY A 320 -5.77 -6.21 -25.57
C GLY A 320 -5.97 -7.68 -25.22
N PRO A 321 -4.93 -8.43 -24.83
CA PRO A 321 -5.06 -9.82 -24.39
C PRO A 321 -6.01 -9.98 -23.21
N ASN A 322 -5.89 -9.14 -22.18
CA ASN A 322 -6.74 -9.26 -21.01
C ASN A 322 -8.22 -9.08 -21.36
N ILE A 323 -8.54 -8.03 -22.14
CA ILE A 323 -9.91 -7.73 -22.56
C ILE A 323 -10.49 -8.83 -23.44
N ALA A 324 -9.76 -9.27 -24.47
CA ALA A 324 -10.23 -10.24 -25.45
C ALA A 324 -10.46 -11.66 -24.90
N TYR A 325 -9.95 -11.95 -23.70
CA TYR A 325 -10.15 -13.23 -23.01
C TYR A 325 -11.20 -13.16 -21.90
N ILE A 326 -11.85 -12.02 -21.69
CA ILE A 326 -12.93 -11.88 -20.69
C ILE A 326 -14.06 -12.84 -21.04
N ASN A 327 -14.41 -13.69 -20.07
CA ASN A 327 -15.44 -14.71 -20.17
C ASN A 327 -15.23 -15.76 -21.28
N GLN A 328 -13.98 -15.98 -21.73
CA GLN A 328 -13.63 -16.93 -22.80
C GLN A 328 -13.06 -18.27 -22.31
N ASN A 329 -13.07 -18.57 -21.00
CA ASN A 329 -12.53 -19.82 -20.44
C ASN A 329 -13.52 -21.00 -20.46
N PHE A 330 -14.17 -21.24 -21.60
CA PHE A 330 -15.07 -22.39 -21.86
C PHE A 330 -14.56 -23.21 -23.06
N GLU A 331 -15.15 -24.38 -23.32
CA GLU A 331 -14.61 -25.34 -24.31
C GLU A 331 -14.48 -24.77 -25.73
N ALA A 332 -15.49 -24.02 -26.17
CA ALA A 332 -15.49 -23.34 -27.47
C ALA A 332 -14.98 -21.89 -27.42
N GLY A 333 -14.49 -21.43 -26.26
CA GLY A 333 -14.05 -20.04 -26.08
C GLY A 333 -12.85 -19.71 -26.95
N THR A 334 -12.70 -18.45 -27.35
CA THR A 334 -11.51 -18.05 -28.11
C THR A 334 -11.18 -16.60 -27.85
N TYR A 335 -10.02 -16.16 -28.32
CA TYR A 335 -9.65 -14.76 -28.26
C TYR A 335 -10.58 -13.92 -29.14
N ARG A 336 -11.24 -12.90 -28.56
CA ARG A 336 -12.30 -12.07 -29.16
C ARG A 336 -11.85 -10.63 -29.43
N LEU A 337 -11.49 -10.31 -30.67
CA LEU A 337 -11.08 -8.95 -31.06
C LEU A 337 -12.21 -7.92 -31.00
N ASP A 338 -13.43 -8.37 -31.24
CA ASP A 338 -14.64 -7.56 -31.19
C ASP A 338 -14.93 -7.02 -29.79
N GLN A 339 -14.56 -7.75 -28.73
CA GLN A 339 -14.61 -7.23 -27.36
C GLN A 339 -13.71 -6.00 -27.19
N VAL A 340 -12.47 -6.09 -27.66
CA VAL A 340 -11.51 -4.97 -27.61
C VAL A 340 -11.99 -3.81 -28.47
N ASP A 341 -12.53 -4.10 -29.65
CA ASP A 341 -13.06 -3.10 -30.59
C ASP A 341 -14.24 -2.34 -29.99
N ALA A 342 -15.17 -3.06 -29.34
CA ALA A 342 -16.33 -2.47 -28.69
C ALA A 342 -15.94 -1.53 -27.55
N VAL A 343 -14.96 -1.93 -26.71
CA VAL A 343 -14.39 -1.05 -25.67
C VAL A 343 -13.75 0.19 -26.27
N ALA A 344 -12.96 0.02 -27.33
CA ALA A 344 -12.30 1.13 -28.00
C ALA A 344 -13.33 2.12 -28.58
N ARG A 345 -14.38 1.63 -29.23
CA ARG A 345 -15.45 2.47 -29.80
C ARG A 345 -16.23 3.22 -28.73
N GLU A 346 -16.56 2.57 -27.62
CA GLU A 346 -17.25 3.20 -26.49
C GLU A 346 -16.43 4.39 -25.95
N LEU A 347 -15.12 4.20 -25.72
CA LEU A 347 -14.23 5.26 -25.28
C LEU A 347 -14.05 6.38 -26.32
N GLN A 348 -13.90 6.02 -27.59
CA GLN A 348 -13.78 6.98 -28.70
C GLN A 348 -15.06 7.83 -28.84
N ALA A 349 -16.25 7.23 -28.66
CA ALA A 349 -17.53 7.92 -28.70
C ALA A 349 -17.67 8.97 -27.57
N GLN A 350 -17.00 8.73 -26.44
CA GLN A 350 -16.89 9.70 -25.33
C GLN A 350 -15.80 10.77 -25.56
N GLY A 351 -15.13 10.76 -26.71
CA GLY A 351 -14.09 11.72 -27.11
C GLY A 351 -12.70 11.40 -26.57
N HIS A 352 -12.48 10.20 -26.03
CA HIS A 352 -11.17 9.79 -25.51
C HIS A 352 -10.24 9.29 -26.62
N LEU A 353 -8.93 9.47 -26.42
CA LEU A 353 -7.92 8.82 -27.25
C LEU A 353 -7.75 7.38 -26.80
N VAL A 354 -7.69 6.45 -27.74
CA VAL A 354 -7.46 5.03 -27.46
C VAL A 354 -6.20 4.53 -28.17
N SER A 355 -5.41 3.76 -27.44
CA SER A 355 -4.26 3.01 -27.91
C SER A 355 -4.38 1.56 -27.42
N ILE A 356 -3.99 0.59 -28.22
CA ILE A 356 -4.16 -0.85 -27.96
C ILE A 356 -2.79 -1.49 -27.95
N THR A 357 -2.43 -2.13 -26.85
CA THR A 357 -1.23 -2.99 -26.79
C THR A 357 -1.65 -4.42 -27.09
N MET A 358 -1.02 -5.05 -28.08
CA MET A 358 -1.33 -6.42 -28.47
C MET A 358 -0.07 -7.19 -28.87
N PRO A 359 0.18 -8.40 -28.34
CA PRO A 359 1.24 -9.26 -28.83
C PRO A 359 1.09 -9.60 -30.31
N ALA A 360 2.20 -9.57 -31.05
CA ALA A 360 2.24 -9.87 -32.49
C ALA A 360 1.58 -11.23 -32.85
N ALA A 361 1.69 -12.22 -31.96
CA ALA A 361 1.09 -13.54 -32.15
C ALA A 361 -0.45 -13.52 -32.22
N TYR A 362 -1.12 -12.56 -31.55
CA TYR A 362 -2.57 -12.39 -31.64
C TYR A 362 -3.02 -11.63 -32.90
N LEU A 363 -2.07 -11.00 -33.60
CA LEU A 363 -2.29 -10.25 -34.84
C LEU A 363 -2.05 -11.09 -36.10
N ALA A 364 -1.52 -12.31 -35.98
CA ALA A 364 -1.31 -13.25 -37.09
C ALA A 364 -2.64 -13.80 -37.65
N ASP A 365 -2.73 -14.05 -38.96
CA ASP A 365 -3.94 -14.61 -39.61
C ASP A 365 -4.36 -15.97 -39.02
N LYS A 366 -3.35 -16.76 -38.65
CA LYS A 366 -3.51 -18.03 -37.95
C LYS A 366 -2.82 -17.92 -36.59
N PHE A 367 -3.54 -18.22 -35.52
CA PHE A 367 -3.02 -18.09 -34.16
C PHE A 367 -3.41 -19.28 -33.28
N VAL A 368 -2.63 -19.49 -32.22
CA VAL A 368 -2.86 -20.55 -31.23
C VAL A 368 -3.92 -20.09 -30.22
N VAL A 369 -4.93 -20.91 -30.02
CA VAL A 369 -6.00 -20.68 -29.05
C VAL A 369 -5.49 -20.97 -27.63
N ARG A 370 -5.52 -19.99 -26.73
CA ARG A 370 -4.93 -20.10 -25.37
C ARG A 370 -5.97 -20.15 -24.24
N ILE A 371 -7.03 -20.95 -24.38
CA ILE A 371 -8.06 -21.18 -23.34
C ILE A 371 -7.49 -21.96 -22.14
N ARG A 372 -7.81 -21.56 -20.90
CA ARG A 372 -7.27 -22.19 -19.67
C ARG A 372 -8.15 -23.31 -19.07
N THR A 373 -8.87 -24.09 -19.88
CA THR A 373 -9.63 -25.27 -19.41
C THR A 373 -8.73 -26.49 -19.12
N LYS A 374 -9.25 -27.48 -18.35
CA LYS A 374 -8.49 -28.70 -17.99
C LYS A 374 -8.02 -29.47 -19.24
N GLN A 375 -8.91 -29.64 -20.22
CA GLN A 375 -8.63 -30.33 -21.48
C GLN A 375 -7.52 -29.65 -22.28
N PHE A 376 -7.62 -28.33 -22.52
CA PHE A 376 -6.59 -27.58 -23.26
C PHE A 376 -5.25 -27.50 -22.51
N LYS A 377 -5.25 -27.58 -21.18
CA LYS A 377 -4.02 -27.73 -20.40
C LYS A 377 -3.39 -29.11 -20.59
N ALA A 378 -4.19 -30.19 -20.63
CA ALA A 378 -3.71 -31.54 -20.89
C ALA A 378 -3.15 -31.68 -22.31
N MET A 379 -3.86 -31.18 -23.33
CA MET A 379 -3.39 -31.17 -24.72
C MET A 379 -2.04 -30.46 -24.87
N ARG A 380 -1.88 -29.28 -24.24
CA ARG A 380 -0.60 -28.54 -24.26
C ARG A 380 0.55 -29.29 -23.61
N ARG A 381 0.30 -30.07 -22.54
CA ARG A 381 1.33 -30.93 -21.93
C ARG A 381 1.76 -32.06 -22.85
N GLN A 382 0.88 -32.48 -23.76
CA GLN A 382 1.17 -33.48 -24.80
C GLN A 382 1.74 -32.84 -26.08
N GLY A 383 2.05 -31.55 -26.08
CA GLY A 383 2.57 -30.83 -27.25
C GLY A 383 1.53 -30.52 -28.34
N MET A 384 0.23 -30.75 -28.06
CA MET A 384 -0.85 -30.46 -28.99
C MET A 384 -1.37 -29.03 -28.82
N PHE A 385 -1.47 -28.31 -29.94
CA PHE A 385 -1.94 -26.93 -29.98
C PHE A 385 -3.12 -26.78 -30.94
N VAL A 386 -4.19 -26.16 -30.47
CA VAL A 386 -5.35 -25.81 -31.31
C VAL A 386 -5.08 -24.45 -31.95
N THR A 387 -5.29 -24.35 -33.26
CA THR A 387 -5.13 -23.09 -34.02
C THR A 387 -6.45 -22.67 -34.64
N ARG A 388 -6.68 -21.36 -34.73
CA ARG A 388 -7.82 -20.75 -35.42
C ARG A 388 -7.34 -19.78 -36.48
N GLN A 389 -8.08 -19.70 -37.58
CA GLN A 389 -7.89 -18.67 -38.60
C GLN A 389 -8.82 -17.48 -38.31
N ARG A 390 -8.33 -16.27 -38.56
CA ARG A 390 -9.08 -15.03 -38.38
C ARG A 390 -10.24 -14.93 -39.36
N THR A 391 -11.41 -14.53 -38.86
CA THR A 391 -12.60 -14.26 -39.67
C THR A 391 -12.47 -12.97 -40.49
N PRO A 392 -13.26 -12.77 -41.57
CA PRO A 392 -13.29 -11.51 -42.31
C PRO A 392 -13.56 -10.27 -41.43
N GLU A 393 -14.48 -10.40 -40.47
CA GLU A 393 -14.88 -9.32 -39.56
C GLU A 393 -13.70 -8.91 -38.67
N GLU A 394 -12.97 -9.89 -38.14
CA GLU A 394 -11.77 -9.65 -37.35
C GLU A 394 -10.62 -9.05 -38.18
N LYS A 395 -10.51 -9.42 -39.47
CA LYS A 395 -9.54 -8.80 -40.39
C LYS A 395 -9.85 -7.33 -40.58
N ALA A 396 -11.13 -6.98 -40.74
CA ALA A 396 -11.58 -5.60 -40.85
C ALA A 396 -11.28 -4.80 -39.56
N ILE A 397 -11.51 -5.38 -38.39
CA ILE A 397 -11.13 -4.77 -37.09
C ILE A 397 -9.63 -4.45 -37.03
N VAL A 398 -8.77 -5.43 -37.35
CA VAL A 398 -7.31 -5.22 -37.30
C VAL A 398 -6.84 -4.22 -38.35
N ALA A 399 -7.43 -4.23 -39.55
CA ALA A 399 -7.13 -3.25 -40.59
C ALA A 399 -7.45 -1.83 -40.11
N ARG A 400 -8.65 -1.62 -39.58
CA ARG A 400 -9.08 -0.34 -38.99
C ARG A 400 -8.12 0.14 -37.90
N TRP A 401 -7.75 -0.72 -36.95
CA TRP A 401 -6.83 -0.32 -35.88
C TRP A 401 -5.45 0.13 -36.40
N LYS A 402 -4.99 -0.45 -37.51
CA LYS A 402 -3.74 -0.02 -38.17
C LYS A 402 -3.93 1.31 -38.88
N ASP A 403 -5.02 1.47 -39.63
CA ASP A 403 -5.33 2.68 -40.38
C ASP A 403 -5.52 3.89 -39.45
N GLU A 404 -6.17 3.70 -38.30
CA GLU A 404 -6.34 4.72 -37.24
C GLU A 404 -5.08 4.87 -36.34
N ASN A 405 -4.00 4.13 -36.63
CA ASN A 405 -2.76 4.08 -35.84
C ASN A 405 -3.00 3.78 -34.34
N MET A 406 -4.02 3.00 -34.00
CA MET A 406 -4.40 2.69 -32.62
C MET A 406 -3.59 1.53 -32.02
N LEU A 407 -2.99 0.69 -32.85
CA LEU A 407 -2.42 -0.59 -32.44
C LEU A 407 -0.90 -0.53 -32.33
N PHE A 408 -0.38 -0.90 -31.16
CA PHE A 408 1.02 -1.23 -30.98
C PHE A 408 1.22 -2.75 -30.89
N SER A 409 2.03 -3.28 -31.81
CA SER A 409 2.37 -4.70 -31.85
C SER A 409 3.51 -5.02 -30.88
N CYS A 410 3.18 -5.54 -29.71
CA CYS A 410 4.12 -5.94 -28.68
C CYS A 410 4.94 -7.17 -29.12
N ARG A 411 6.26 -7.07 -29.03
CA ARG A 411 7.17 -8.18 -29.25
C ARG A 411 7.36 -8.99 -27.97
N THR A 412 6.64 -10.10 -27.87
CA THR A 412 6.65 -10.96 -26.67
C THR A 412 7.69 -12.07 -26.73
N ASP A 413 8.54 -12.09 -27.74
CA ASP A 413 9.65 -13.02 -27.86
C ASP A 413 10.79 -12.71 -26.87
N PHE A 414 10.83 -11.48 -26.32
CA PHE A 414 11.83 -11.07 -25.33
C PHE A 414 11.29 -10.24 -24.16
N LEU A 415 10.01 -9.85 -24.18
CA LEU A 415 9.39 -9.06 -23.12
C LEU A 415 8.01 -9.61 -22.76
N SER A 416 7.63 -9.52 -21.49
CA SER A 416 6.24 -9.75 -21.11
C SER A 416 5.34 -8.68 -21.73
N ASP A 417 4.17 -9.06 -22.25
CA ASP A 417 3.16 -8.12 -22.71
C ASP A 417 2.65 -7.21 -21.58
N ASP A 418 2.66 -7.71 -20.35
CA ASP A 418 2.26 -6.94 -19.17
C ASP A 418 3.08 -5.67 -18.95
N LEU A 419 4.35 -5.66 -19.39
CA LEU A 419 5.23 -4.51 -19.20
C LEU A 419 4.80 -3.32 -20.05
N PHE A 420 4.11 -3.52 -21.17
CA PHE A 420 3.68 -2.42 -22.04
C PHE A 420 2.55 -1.62 -21.39
N TRP A 421 1.49 -2.28 -20.92
CA TRP A 421 0.39 -1.57 -20.26
C TRP A 421 0.85 -0.98 -18.91
N LEU A 422 1.71 -1.68 -18.17
CA LEU A 422 2.26 -1.19 -16.91
C LEU A 422 3.11 0.06 -17.16
N TYR A 423 4.02 0.02 -18.12
CA TYR A 423 4.84 1.18 -18.48
C TYR A 423 3.99 2.37 -18.96
N ALA A 424 2.98 2.13 -19.80
CA ALA A 424 2.07 3.16 -20.30
C ALA A 424 1.34 3.89 -19.17
N SER A 425 0.86 3.14 -18.18
CA SER A 425 0.13 3.72 -17.04
C SER A 425 0.98 4.68 -16.21
N VAL A 426 2.28 4.36 -16.01
CA VAL A 426 3.21 5.23 -15.28
C VAL A 426 3.62 6.41 -16.16
N LEU A 427 3.90 6.16 -17.44
CA LEU A 427 4.39 7.16 -18.38
C LEU A 427 3.40 8.34 -18.56
N MET A 428 2.11 8.04 -18.72
CA MET A 428 1.05 9.04 -18.91
C MET A 428 0.54 9.67 -17.62
N GLY A 429 0.82 9.07 -16.45
CA GLY A 429 0.45 9.61 -15.15
C GLY A 429 -1.05 9.95 -15.02
N ARG A 430 -1.36 11.19 -14.61
CA ARG A 430 -2.75 11.65 -14.35
C ARG A 430 -3.61 11.73 -15.61
N GLU A 431 -2.98 11.84 -16.78
CA GLU A 431 -3.61 12.15 -18.07
C GLU A 431 -3.91 10.88 -18.89
N GLY A 432 -3.49 9.72 -18.39
CA GLY A 432 -3.74 8.42 -18.99
C GLY A 432 -4.49 7.47 -18.06
N ARG A 433 -5.12 6.47 -18.67
CA ARG A 433 -5.73 5.33 -17.98
C ARG A 433 -5.37 4.04 -18.72
N VAL A 434 -5.37 2.93 -18.01
CA VAL A 434 -5.20 1.59 -18.60
C VAL A 434 -6.42 0.75 -18.29
N VAL A 435 -7.01 0.15 -19.32
CA VAL A 435 -8.13 -0.79 -19.16
C VAL A 435 -7.57 -2.20 -19.08
N THR A 436 -7.61 -2.79 -17.88
CA THR A 436 -7.19 -4.17 -17.62
C THR A 436 -7.81 -4.65 -16.31
N ASN A 437 -8.14 -5.94 -16.24
CA ASN A 437 -8.46 -6.63 -15.00
C ASN A 437 -7.23 -7.36 -14.42
N ASP A 438 -6.09 -7.34 -15.12
CA ASP A 438 -4.86 -7.95 -14.60
C ASP A 438 -4.30 -7.12 -13.44
N GLN A 439 -3.80 -7.82 -12.43
CA GLN A 439 -3.16 -7.23 -11.26
C GLN A 439 -1.65 -7.08 -11.41
N GLY A 440 -1.05 -7.64 -12.47
CA GLY A 440 0.38 -7.55 -12.78
C GLY A 440 1.25 -8.11 -11.65
N ARG A 441 0.77 -9.13 -10.91
CA ARG A 441 1.30 -9.52 -9.59
C ARG A 441 2.80 -9.80 -9.59
N ASP A 442 3.30 -10.54 -10.57
CA ASP A 442 4.72 -10.89 -10.66
C ASP A 442 5.58 -9.64 -10.96
N HIS A 443 5.04 -8.70 -11.75
CA HIS A 443 5.70 -7.44 -12.05
C HIS A 443 5.66 -6.45 -10.88
N VAL A 444 4.56 -6.41 -10.12
CA VAL A 444 4.45 -5.67 -8.86
C VAL A 444 5.44 -6.24 -7.84
N PHE A 445 5.51 -7.56 -7.70
CA PHE A 445 6.48 -8.20 -6.82
C PHE A 445 7.93 -7.84 -7.19
N ALA A 446 8.24 -7.78 -8.49
CA ALA A 446 9.54 -7.31 -8.96
C ALA A 446 9.79 -5.82 -8.72
N LEU A 447 8.76 -4.96 -8.69
CA LEU A 447 8.90 -3.54 -8.30
C LEU A 447 9.22 -3.40 -6.81
N LEU A 448 8.61 -4.24 -5.97
CA LEU A 448 8.78 -4.21 -4.52
C LEU A 448 10.16 -4.73 -4.07
N ASN A 449 10.66 -5.78 -4.71
CA ASN A 449 11.82 -6.54 -4.21
C ASN A 449 13.09 -6.42 -5.07
N GLY A 450 13.06 -5.56 -6.10
CA GLY A 450 14.07 -5.57 -7.16
C GLY A 450 13.99 -6.83 -8.03
N TYR A 451 14.59 -6.78 -9.22
CA TYR A 451 14.46 -7.88 -10.19
C TYR A 451 15.27 -9.13 -9.78
N THR A 452 16.39 -8.94 -9.08
CA THR A 452 17.34 -9.99 -8.64
C THR A 452 16.73 -11.03 -7.70
N SER A 453 15.71 -10.65 -6.93
CA SER A 453 15.03 -11.52 -5.94
C SER A 453 14.07 -12.56 -6.54
N THR A 454 13.83 -12.55 -7.86
CA THR A 454 12.84 -13.43 -8.51
C THR A 454 13.42 -14.74 -9.09
N SER A 455 14.73 -14.97 -8.98
CA SER A 455 15.35 -16.23 -9.42
C SER A 455 14.98 -17.39 -8.50
N VAL A 456 14.82 -18.59 -9.06
CA VAL A 456 14.44 -19.81 -8.33
C VAL A 456 15.47 -20.18 -7.24
N ALA A 457 16.73 -19.75 -7.40
CA ALA A 457 17.78 -19.90 -6.39
C ALA A 457 17.53 -19.07 -5.11
N ALA A 458 16.84 -17.92 -5.22
CA ALA A 458 16.50 -17.08 -4.07
C ALA A 458 15.25 -17.58 -3.31
N ARG A 459 14.36 -18.34 -3.96
CA ARG A 459 13.13 -18.89 -3.35
C ARG A 459 13.39 -19.94 -2.27
N SER A 460 14.59 -20.50 -2.19
CA SER A 460 14.96 -21.49 -1.18
C SER A 460 15.27 -20.90 0.19
N GLN A 461 15.35 -19.56 0.34
CA GLN A 461 15.49 -18.90 1.64
C GLN A 461 14.15 -18.40 2.16
N LYS A 462 13.33 -19.34 2.63
CA LYS A 462 12.14 -19.03 3.43
C LYS A 462 12.55 -18.70 4.87
N ASN A 463 12.14 -17.50 5.28
CA ASN A 463 11.86 -16.99 6.64
C ASN A 463 12.69 -15.77 6.99
N GLY A 464 12.11 -14.59 6.69
CA GLY A 464 12.34 -13.36 7.43
C GLY A 464 13.79 -12.92 7.57
N LYS A 465 14.40 -12.50 6.46
CA LYS A 465 15.50 -11.53 6.41
C LYS A 465 16.00 -11.45 4.97
N MET A 466 15.63 -10.40 4.26
CA MET A 466 16.54 -9.80 3.30
C MET A 466 16.46 -8.29 3.45
N SER A 467 17.53 -7.74 4.01
CA SER A 467 17.94 -6.38 3.72
C SER A 467 18.22 -6.32 2.22
N ALA A 468 17.83 -5.23 1.56
CA ALA A 468 17.98 -5.02 0.13
C ALA A 468 19.47 -5.03 -0.26
N ILE A 469 20.00 -6.20 -0.62
CA ILE A 469 21.34 -6.33 -1.20
C ILE A 469 21.23 -6.02 -2.69
N SER A 470 21.11 -4.75 -3.04
CA SER A 470 21.52 -4.14 -4.31
C SER A 470 20.95 -2.72 -4.39
N GLY A 471 21.70 -1.76 -4.93
CA GLY A 471 21.26 -0.39 -5.20
C GLY A 471 20.17 -0.25 -6.28
N ASP A 472 19.26 -1.23 -6.36
CA ASP A 472 18.08 -1.20 -7.21
C ASP A 472 16.96 -0.42 -6.49
N PRO A 473 16.24 0.47 -7.19
CA PRO A 473 15.17 1.26 -6.61
C PRO A 473 14.00 0.37 -6.17
N SER A 474 13.89 0.06 -4.87
CA SER A 474 12.71 -0.59 -4.32
C SER A 474 11.53 0.40 -4.28
N ILE A 475 10.43 0.04 -4.91
CA ILE A 475 9.20 0.83 -4.92
C ILE A 475 8.38 0.47 -3.67
N SER A 476 7.86 1.47 -2.96
CA SER A 476 7.01 1.21 -1.78
C SER A 476 5.65 0.66 -2.18
N MET A 477 5.05 -0.17 -1.32
CA MET A 477 3.70 -0.69 -1.55
C MET A 477 2.66 0.45 -1.62
N ASP A 478 2.80 1.49 -0.81
CA ASP A 478 1.95 2.68 -0.86
C ASP A 478 1.95 3.32 -2.27
N LEU A 479 3.13 3.51 -2.86
CA LEU A 479 3.27 4.07 -4.20
C LEU A 479 2.60 3.18 -5.27
N VAL A 480 2.75 1.86 -5.16
CA VAL A 480 2.05 0.90 -6.05
C VAL A 480 0.53 1.03 -5.92
N LEU A 481 0.01 1.17 -4.70
CA LEU A 481 -1.44 1.27 -4.45
C LEU A 481 -1.99 2.60 -4.99
N ARG A 482 -1.32 3.73 -4.74
CA ARG A 482 -1.70 5.04 -5.31
C ARG A 482 -1.65 5.05 -6.83
N TRP A 483 -0.63 4.43 -7.42
CA TRP A 483 -0.53 4.27 -8.88
C TRP A 483 -1.73 3.53 -9.46
N LYS A 484 -2.08 2.36 -8.90
CA LYS A 484 -3.24 1.57 -9.36
C LYS A 484 -4.55 2.32 -9.18
N ASP A 485 -4.76 2.90 -8.00
CA ASP A 485 -5.92 3.73 -7.67
C ASP A 485 -6.05 4.96 -8.59
N MET A 486 -4.97 5.40 -9.23
CA MET A 486 -5.00 6.55 -10.15
C MET A 486 -5.23 6.14 -11.61
N THR A 487 -4.71 4.99 -12.04
CA THR A 487 -4.50 4.71 -13.47
C THR A 487 -5.30 3.52 -14.03
N THR A 488 -5.69 2.54 -13.19
CA THR A 488 -6.30 1.30 -13.66
C THR A 488 -7.83 1.41 -13.75
N VAL A 489 -8.39 1.00 -14.88
CA VAL A 489 -9.83 0.92 -15.12
C VAL A 489 -10.18 -0.56 -15.30
N ASN A 490 -10.96 -1.11 -14.37
CA ASN A 490 -11.45 -2.48 -14.51
C ASN A 490 -12.61 -2.52 -15.50
N ILE A 491 -12.92 -3.70 -16.02
CA ILE A 491 -13.92 -3.89 -17.06
C ILE A 491 -14.78 -5.13 -16.80
N GLU A 492 -16.09 -4.97 -16.95
CA GLU A 492 -17.06 -6.06 -16.98
C GLU A 492 -17.67 -6.15 -18.38
N ILE A 493 -17.69 -7.34 -18.96
CA ILE A 493 -18.34 -7.61 -20.25
C ILE A 493 -19.37 -8.71 -20.04
N LYS A 494 -20.65 -8.38 -20.15
CA LYS A 494 -21.73 -9.37 -20.12
C LYS A 494 -22.12 -9.74 -21.55
N HIS A 495 -22.33 -11.02 -21.77
CA HIS A 495 -22.78 -11.56 -23.05
C HIS A 495 -24.21 -12.07 -22.90
N GLU A 496 -24.97 -12.11 -24.00
CA GLU A 496 -26.34 -12.61 -24.00
C GLU A 496 -26.40 -14.05 -23.48
N GLU A 497 -27.19 -14.27 -22.43
CA GLU A 497 -27.19 -15.51 -21.65
C GLU A 497 -27.64 -16.74 -22.47
N ILE A 498 -28.62 -16.56 -23.35
CA ILE A 498 -29.15 -17.63 -24.22
C ILE A 498 -28.06 -18.08 -25.22
N ALA A 499 -27.40 -17.12 -25.88
CA ALA A 499 -26.33 -17.40 -26.81
C ALA A 499 -25.08 -17.95 -26.11
N TYR A 500 -24.80 -17.50 -24.88
CA TYR A 500 -23.70 -18.02 -24.05
C TYR A 500 -23.92 -19.49 -23.67
N ASN A 501 -25.13 -19.84 -23.24
CA ASN A 501 -25.49 -21.21 -22.87
C ASN A 501 -25.50 -22.14 -24.10
N ALA A 502 -26.01 -21.67 -25.25
CA ALA A 502 -25.98 -22.42 -26.50
C ALA A 502 -24.54 -22.66 -27.02
N ALA A 503 -23.69 -21.63 -27.00
CA ALA A 503 -22.29 -21.75 -27.38
C ALA A 503 -21.47 -22.63 -26.42
N SER A 504 -21.83 -22.64 -25.13
CA SER A 504 -21.23 -23.56 -24.15
C SER A 504 -21.62 -25.03 -24.39
N ASN A 505 -22.69 -25.28 -25.15
CA ASN A 505 -23.20 -26.61 -25.51
C ASN A 505 -22.75 -27.09 -26.90
N GLY A 506 -21.86 -26.35 -27.59
CA GLY A 506 -21.14 -26.84 -28.78
C GLY A 506 -21.65 -26.40 -30.14
N ASP A 507 -22.59 -25.46 -30.23
CA ASP A 507 -23.08 -24.93 -31.51
C ASP A 507 -22.47 -23.54 -31.79
N LEU A 508 -21.56 -23.42 -32.77
CA LEU A 508 -20.83 -22.17 -33.04
C LEU A 508 -20.64 -21.89 -34.54
N ALA A 509 -21.59 -21.17 -35.13
CA ALA A 509 -21.34 -20.38 -36.34
C ALA A 509 -21.19 -18.87 -36.04
N THR A 510 -21.68 -18.39 -34.90
CA THR A 510 -21.77 -16.95 -34.58
C THR A 510 -21.12 -16.58 -33.24
N PRO A 511 -20.34 -15.48 -33.16
CA PRO A 511 -19.83 -14.97 -31.90
C PRO A 511 -20.97 -14.62 -30.94
N ILE A 512 -20.84 -14.99 -29.66
CA ILE A 512 -21.83 -14.63 -28.63
C ILE A 512 -21.91 -13.09 -28.55
N PRO A 513 -23.08 -12.46 -28.76
CA PRO A 513 -23.22 -11.01 -28.72
C PRO A 513 -22.86 -10.42 -27.35
N ILE A 514 -22.34 -9.19 -27.36
CA ILE A 514 -22.06 -8.42 -26.15
C ILE A 514 -23.35 -7.69 -25.75
N GLU A 515 -23.87 -7.97 -24.56
CA GLU A 515 -25.08 -7.33 -24.01
C GLU A 515 -24.75 -5.94 -23.46
N TYR A 516 -23.69 -5.85 -22.65
CA TYR A 516 -23.17 -4.58 -22.18
C TYR A 516 -21.68 -4.63 -21.84
N ILE A 517 -21.05 -3.46 -21.87
CA ILE A 517 -19.71 -3.19 -21.36
C ILE A 517 -19.83 -2.18 -20.24
N ARG A 518 -19.21 -2.48 -19.10
CA ARG A 518 -19.12 -1.56 -17.97
C ARG A 518 -17.67 -1.31 -17.63
N LEU A 519 -17.24 -0.06 -17.76
CA LEU A 519 -15.94 0.42 -17.30
C LEU A 519 -16.05 0.89 -15.86
N LEU A 520 -15.22 0.34 -14.99
CA LEU A 520 -15.13 0.66 -13.58
C LEU A 520 -13.93 1.59 -13.39
N HIS A 521 -14.16 2.88 -13.56
CA HIS A 521 -13.16 3.91 -13.37
C HIS A 521 -12.76 4.02 -11.89
N PRO A 522 -11.51 4.42 -11.59
CA PRO A 522 -11.14 4.73 -10.22
C PRO A 522 -12.02 5.83 -9.64
N GLU A 523 -12.30 5.71 -8.34
CA GLU A 523 -13.05 6.72 -7.61
C GLU A 523 -12.36 8.08 -7.69
N PRO A 524 -13.10 9.20 -7.70
CA PRO A 524 -12.54 10.55 -7.82
C PRO A 524 -11.82 11.01 -6.54
N PHE A 525 -11.76 10.16 -5.52
CA PHE A 525 -11.03 10.33 -4.27
C PHE A 525 -10.24 9.07 -3.94
N SER A 526 -9.28 9.17 -3.03
CA SER A 526 -8.58 8.02 -2.47
C SER A 526 -9.22 7.64 -1.15
N ARG A 527 -9.50 6.33 -1.00
CA ARG A 527 -10.03 5.74 0.22
C ARG A 527 -8.90 5.57 1.24
N VAL A 528 -8.53 6.68 1.88
CA VAL A 528 -7.53 6.81 2.96
C VAL A 528 -7.97 7.82 4.02
N PRO A 529 -7.48 7.74 5.27
CA PRO A 529 -7.60 8.82 6.25
C PRO A 529 -7.07 10.13 5.65
N GLN A 530 -7.84 11.19 5.74
CA GLN A 530 -7.49 12.45 5.08
C GLN A 530 -8.03 13.68 5.80
N VAL A 531 -7.23 14.75 5.77
CA VAL A 531 -7.66 16.11 6.10
C VAL A 531 -8.10 16.79 4.81
N THR A 532 -9.31 17.32 4.75
CA THR A 532 -9.85 18.02 3.56
C THR A 532 -9.93 19.53 3.73
N ALA A 533 -9.94 20.02 4.96
CA ALA A 533 -9.89 21.43 5.35
C ALA A 533 -9.45 21.53 6.84
N PRO A 534 -9.10 22.72 7.38
CA PRO A 534 -8.57 22.91 8.74
C PRO A 534 -9.27 22.10 9.83
N GLN A 535 -10.59 22.05 9.79
CA GLN A 535 -11.43 21.36 10.77
C GLN A 535 -12.24 20.20 10.18
N HIS A 536 -11.82 19.63 9.04
CA HIS A 536 -12.56 18.58 8.34
C HIS A 536 -11.72 17.33 8.12
N PHE A 537 -12.16 16.22 8.71
CA PHE A 537 -11.45 14.94 8.72
C PHE A 537 -12.35 13.81 8.24
N HIS A 538 -11.77 12.91 7.46
CA HIS A 538 -12.47 11.78 6.87
C HIS A 538 -11.69 10.49 7.07
N PHE A 539 -12.36 9.48 7.64
CA PHE A 539 -11.78 8.16 7.91
C PHE A 539 -12.60 7.08 7.22
N PRO A 540 -12.06 6.40 6.20
CA PRO A 540 -12.72 5.24 5.63
C PRO A 540 -12.61 4.06 6.60
N ILE A 541 -13.70 3.31 6.76
CA ILE A 541 -13.81 2.22 7.73
C ILE A 541 -13.76 0.88 7.00
N ALA A 542 -12.89 -0.01 7.47
CA ALA A 542 -12.81 -1.38 6.99
C ALA A 542 -14.06 -2.19 7.37
N GLU A 543 -14.48 -3.12 6.52
CA GLU A 543 -15.67 -3.96 6.79
C GLU A 543 -15.42 -4.98 7.91
N HIS A 544 -14.18 -5.47 8.04
CA HIS A 544 -13.78 -6.43 9.06
C HIS A 544 -12.54 -5.95 9.81
N ALA A 545 -12.55 -6.08 11.14
CA ALA A 545 -11.37 -5.84 11.97
C ALA A 545 -10.30 -6.90 11.63
N ASN A 546 -9.10 -6.44 11.26
CA ASN A 546 -7.93 -7.29 11.03
C ASN A 546 -8.03 -8.33 9.91
N GLN A 547 -8.44 -7.89 8.72
CA GLN A 547 -7.83 -8.48 7.53
C GLN A 547 -6.91 -7.42 6.94
N ASN A 548 -5.61 -7.58 7.18
CA ASN A 548 -4.61 -7.27 6.16
C ASN A 548 -5.02 -8.09 4.94
N GLU A 549 -6.03 -7.63 4.21
CA GLU A 549 -6.44 -8.29 3.00
C GLU A 549 -5.23 -8.21 2.10
N HIS A 550 -4.58 -9.34 1.91
CA HIS A 550 -3.82 -9.57 0.71
C HIS A 550 -4.72 -9.05 -0.43
N PRO A 551 -4.21 -8.21 -1.36
CA PRO A 551 -5.02 -7.62 -2.43
C PRO A 551 -5.73 -8.65 -3.35
N ASN A 552 -5.59 -9.94 -3.06
CA ASN A 552 -6.21 -11.09 -3.71
C ASN A 552 -7.53 -11.56 -3.06
N GLN A 553 -8.06 -10.96 -2.00
CA GLN A 553 -9.41 -11.27 -1.50
C GLN A 553 -10.40 -10.16 -1.86
N GLN A 554 -10.53 -9.86 -3.14
CA GLN A 554 -11.80 -9.32 -3.64
C GLN A 554 -12.82 -10.46 -3.66
N ASN A 555 -13.38 -10.75 -2.48
CA ASN A 555 -14.56 -11.58 -2.40
C ASN A 555 -15.68 -10.83 -3.15
N THR A 556 -16.39 -11.52 -4.04
CA THR A 556 -17.49 -11.00 -4.87
C THR A 556 -18.73 -10.55 -4.07
N GLN A 557 -18.63 -10.48 -2.75
CA GLN A 557 -19.61 -9.81 -1.91
C GLN A 557 -19.36 -8.30 -1.98
N ARG A 558 -20.43 -7.53 -2.26
CA ARG A 558 -20.40 -6.06 -2.28
C ARG A 558 -19.81 -5.57 -0.94
N LYS A 559 -18.54 -5.18 -0.96
CA LYS A 559 -17.88 -4.60 0.21
C LYS A 559 -18.72 -3.45 0.73
N ARG A 560 -19.12 -3.49 2.00
CA ARG A 560 -19.84 -2.37 2.62
C ARG A 560 -18.84 -1.28 2.94
N THR A 561 -18.58 -0.43 1.95
CA THR A 561 -17.72 0.74 2.07
C THR A 561 -18.36 1.74 3.03
N ARG A 562 -17.67 2.16 4.10
CA ARG A 562 -18.17 3.18 5.03
C ARG A 562 -17.14 4.26 5.27
N TRP A 563 -17.60 5.44 5.67
CA TRP A 563 -16.77 6.56 6.10
C TRP A 563 -17.30 7.15 7.39
N LEU A 564 -16.37 7.73 8.14
CA LEU A 564 -16.59 8.65 9.23
C LEU A 564 -16.17 10.05 8.76
N CYS A 565 -17.05 11.01 8.90
CA CYS A 565 -16.79 12.42 8.65
C CYS A 565 -16.85 13.15 9.98
N MET A 566 -15.82 13.92 10.30
CA MET A 566 -15.74 14.77 11.49
C MET A 566 -15.50 16.19 11.06
N HIS A 567 -16.34 17.10 11.51
CA HIS A 567 -16.16 18.52 11.24
C HIS A 567 -16.69 19.42 12.35
N ARG A 568 -16.08 20.58 12.54
CA ARG A 568 -16.70 21.72 13.22
C ARG A 568 -17.28 22.64 12.15
N ASN A 569 -18.38 23.31 12.45
CA ASN A 569 -18.90 24.33 11.54
C ASN A 569 -18.03 25.57 11.73
N ASP A 570 -17.56 26.17 10.65
CA ASP A 570 -16.91 27.47 10.72
C ASP A 570 -17.91 28.45 11.36
N GLU A 571 -17.53 29.10 12.47
CA GLU A 571 -18.26 30.25 13.01
C GLU A 571 -18.04 31.46 12.09
N THR A 572 -18.48 31.35 10.84
CA THR A 572 -18.60 32.49 9.94
C THR A 572 -19.89 32.36 9.14
N ASN A 573 -20.97 32.83 9.76
CA ASN A 573 -22.15 33.32 9.05
C ASN A 573 -22.44 34.73 9.54
#